data_AF-A0A1Y3BTU0-F1
#
_entry.id   AF-A0A1Y3BTU0-F1
#
_cell.length_a   1.000
_cell.length_b   1.000
_cell.length_c   1.000
_cell.angle_alpha   90.00
_cell.angle_beta   90.00
_cell.angle_gamma   90.00
#
_symmetry.space_group_name_H-M   'P 1'
#
loop_
_entity.id
_entity.type
_entity.pdbx_description
1 polymer ?
#
loop_
_entity_poly.entity_id
_entity_poly.type
_entity_poly.pdbx_seq_one_letter_code
_entity_poly.pdbx_strand_id
1 'polypeptide(L)'
;MSNISSMNKPSTSGEQNSSQEFDEMNIDLLTYLEKFNSIRLNQLYECPTACLAVFRELPSMAQNFVLRLIFIEQPIPQAVVSSWVKSISDYNEAEDVLTRLQIWKLTPMQSGLPGRVLNTTFQKSLQTSWLGG
;
A
#
# COMPACT_ATOMS: atom_id res chain seq x y z
N MET A 1 22.71 75.63 -5.78
CA MET A 1 21.27 75.60 -6.05
C MET A 1 20.74 74.25 -5.61
N SER A 2 19.65 74.28 -4.83
CA SER A 2 18.71 73.18 -4.59
C SER A 2 19.15 71.98 -3.76
N ASN A 3 18.79 72.09 -2.48
CA ASN A 3 18.55 71.06 -1.46
C ASN A 3 17.52 70.00 -1.96
N ILE A 4 17.49 68.79 -1.38
CA ILE A 4 16.31 68.15 -0.75
C ILE A 4 16.67 66.75 -0.21
N SER A 5 16.21 66.59 1.02
CA SER A 5 16.23 65.52 2.01
C SER A 5 15.64 64.16 1.59
N SER A 6 15.69 63.24 2.57
CA SER A 6 14.82 62.06 2.80
C SER A 6 15.51 60.72 2.52
N MET A 7 15.36 59.67 3.32
CA MET A 7 14.65 59.46 4.58
C MET A 7 15.24 58.15 5.16
N ASN A 8 15.39 58.07 6.47
CA ASN A 8 15.51 56.78 7.14
C ASN A 8 14.14 56.08 7.09
N LYS A 9 14.07 54.80 6.72
CA LYS A 9 12.95 53.93 7.10
C LYS A 9 13.39 52.46 7.11
N PRO A 10 13.19 51.74 8.23
CA PRO A 10 13.30 50.28 8.24
C PRO A 10 12.08 49.71 7.52
N SER A 11 12.30 48.74 6.63
CA SER A 11 11.23 47.92 6.08
C SER A 11 11.20 46.61 6.86
N THR A 12 10.23 46.51 7.75
CA THR A 12 9.74 45.22 8.24
C THR A 12 9.00 44.50 7.13
N SER A 13 9.37 43.25 6.88
CA SER A 13 8.54 42.20 6.27
C SER A 13 9.13 40.91 6.86
N GLY A 14 8.53 40.21 7.82
CA GLY A 14 7.11 39.91 7.91
C GLY A 14 6.84 38.73 6.99
N GLU A 15 6.76 37.54 7.61
CA GLU A 15 6.24 36.28 7.07
C GLU A 15 7.04 35.66 5.93
N GLN A 16 7.61 34.47 6.17
CA GLN A 16 7.21 33.20 5.52
C GLN A 16 7.74 32.04 6.37
N ASN A 17 7.04 31.75 7.48
CA ASN A 17 7.06 30.44 8.11
C ASN A 17 5.65 29.87 7.95
N SER A 18 5.33 29.36 6.76
CA SER A 18 3.97 28.87 6.45
C SER A 18 3.95 27.94 5.24
N SER A 19 4.98 27.10 5.09
CA SER A 19 4.95 26.03 4.07
C SER A 19 5.44 24.68 4.58
N GLN A 20 5.81 24.55 5.86
CA GLN A 20 6.28 23.28 6.44
C GLN A 20 5.28 22.58 7.37
N GLU A 21 4.11 23.17 7.66
CA GLU A 21 3.14 22.58 8.60
C GLU A 21 2.02 21.76 7.95
N PHE A 22 1.98 21.63 6.62
CA PHE A 22 0.90 20.90 5.93
C PHE A 22 1.29 19.53 5.39
N ASP A 23 2.57 19.15 5.44
CA ASP A 23 3.03 17.81 5.04
C ASP A 23 2.90 16.77 6.17
N GLU A 24 2.59 17.19 7.41
CA GLU A 24 2.55 16.30 8.58
C GLU A 24 1.26 15.45 8.68
N MET A 25 0.29 15.63 7.77
CA MET A 25 -1.00 14.95 7.82
C MET A 25 -1.37 14.15 6.56
N ASN A 26 -0.46 13.93 5.61
CA ASN A 26 -0.74 13.00 4.50
C ASN A 26 -0.22 11.60 4.84
N ILE A 27 -0.92 10.92 5.76
CA ILE A 27 -0.66 9.50 6.05
C ILE A 27 -1.36 8.68 4.97
N ASP A 28 -0.56 8.04 4.11
CA ASP A 28 -1.04 7.06 3.14
C ASP A 28 -1.78 5.89 3.82
N LEU A 29 -2.86 5.39 3.20
CA LEU A 29 -3.73 4.37 3.79
C LEU A 29 -2.94 3.09 4.11
N LEU A 30 -2.13 2.62 3.16
CA LEU A 30 -1.38 1.37 3.33
C LEU A 30 -0.36 1.52 4.47
N THR A 31 0.31 2.67 4.51
CA THR A 31 1.23 3.06 5.59
C THR A 31 0.55 3.11 6.96
N TYR A 32 -0.73 3.52 7.03
CA TYR A 32 -1.50 3.47 8.27
C TYR A 32 -1.85 2.04 8.68
N LEU A 33 -2.28 1.20 7.73
CA LEU A 33 -2.67 -0.18 7.98
C LEU A 33 -1.50 -1.07 8.45
N GLU A 34 -0.28 -0.76 8.03
CA GLU A 34 0.93 -1.46 8.48
C GLU A 34 1.18 -1.33 10.00
N LYS A 35 0.61 -0.31 10.64
CA LYS A 35 0.71 -0.13 12.10
C LYS A 35 -0.17 -1.13 12.87
N PHE A 36 -1.01 -1.90 12.18
CA PHE A 36 -1.93 -2.83 12.80
C PHE A 36 -1.26 -4.19 13.01
N ASN A 37 -1.59 -4.86 14.11
CA ASN A 37 -1.18 -6.24 14.31
C ASN A 37 -2.03 -7.19 13.43
N SER A 38 -1.57 -8.44 13.30
CA SER A 38 -2.24 -9.44 12.46
C SER A 38 -3.70 -9.70 12.84
N ILE A 39 -4.05 -9.59 14.13
CA ILE A 39 -5.43 -9.80 14.60
C ILE A 39 -6.34 -8.67 14.11
N ARG A 40 -5.92 -7.41 14.27
CA ARG A 40 -6.68 -6.25 13.79
C ARG A 40 -6.79 -6.22 12.28
N LEU A 41 -5.72 -6.58 11.56
CA LEU A 41 -5.78 -6.72 10.09
C LEU A 41 -6.77 -7.82 9.68
N ASN A 42 -6.76 -8.96 10.35
CA ASN A 42 -7.71 -10.03 10.01
C ASN A 42 -9.16 -9.61 10.27
N GLN A 43 -9.45 -8.91 11.37
CA GLN A 43 -10.77 -8.35 11.65
C GLN A 43 -11.20 -7.32 10.58
N LEU A 44 -10.28 -6.47 10.13
CA LEU A 44 -10.55 -5.55 9.02
C LEU A 44 -10.90 -6.31 7.73
N TYR A 45 -10.18 -7.40 7.45
CA TYR A 45 -10.39 -8.23 6.27
C TYR A 45 -11.64 -9.11 6.33
N GLU A 46 -12.34 -9.20 7.45
CA GLU A 46 -13.67 -9.82 7.52
C GLU A 46 -14.74 -8.95 6.85
N CYS A 47 -14.48 -7.66 6.62
CA CYS A 47 -15.40 -6.74 5.96
C CYS A 47 -15.13 -6.66 4.44
N PRO A 48 -16.06 -7.11 3.56
CA PRO A 48 -15.87 -7.10 2.11
C PRO A 48 -15.55 -5.72 1.52
N THR A 49 -16.25 -4.68 1.99
CA THR A 49 -16.05 -3.31 1.49
C THR A 49 -14.69 -2.75 1.89
N ALA A 50 -14.19 -3.11 3.07
CA ALA A 50 -12.85 -2.75 3.50
C ALA A 50 -11.78 -3.45 2.64
N CYS A 51 -11.95 -4.74 2.33
CA CYS A 51 -11.05 -5.45 1.41
C CYS A 51 -10.98 -4.81 0.02
N LEU A 52 -12.13 -4.38 -0.53
CA LEU A 52 -12.15 -3.68 -1.81
C LEU A 52 -11.44 -2.33 -1.74
N ALA A 53 -11.63 -1.58 -0.65
CA ALA A 53 -10.92 -0.32 -0.44
C ALA A 53 -9.41 -0.52 -0.37
N VAL A 54 -8.94 -1.49 0.43
CA VAL A 54 -7.52 -1.83 0.53
C VAL A 54 -6.96 -2.25 -0.83
N PHE A 55 -7.69 -3.12 -1.56
CA PHE A 55 -7.28 -3.58 -2.89
C PHE A 55 -7.07 -2.41 -3.88
N ARG A 56 -7.93 -1.39 -3.84
CA ARG A 56 -7.86 -0.23 -4.74
C ARG A 56 -6.63 0.66 -4.49
N GLU A 57 -6.16 0.73 -3.25
CA GLU A 57 -4.98 1.51 -2.88
C GLU A 57 -3.66 0.74 -3.13
N LEU A 58 -3.71 -0.56 -3.41
CA LEU A 58 -2.50 -1.34 -3.73
C LEU A 58 -1.82 -0.83 -5.00
N PRO A 59 -0.48 -0.93 -5.10
CA PRO A 59 0.24 -0.70 -6.34
C PRO A 59 -0.30 -1.60 -7.46
N SER A 60 -0.26 -1.10 -8.71
CA SER A 60 -0.79 -1.82 -9.88
C SER A 60 -0.28 -3.25 -10.00
N MET A 61 1.02 -3.48 -9.72
CA MET A 61 1.59 -4.83 -9.77
C MET A 61 1.04 -5.75 -8.67
N ALA A 62 0.88 -5.24 -7.45
CA ALA A 62 0.29 -5.99 -6.34
C ALA A 62 -1.17 -6.36 -6.62
N GLN A 63 -1.95 -5.44 -7.21
CA GLN A 63 -3.31 -5.73 -7.66
C GLN A 63 -3.32 -6.91 -8.64
N ASN A 64 -2.48 -6.86 -9.67
CA ASN A 64 -2.38 -7.94 -10.67
C ASN A 64 -2.08 -9.31 -10.06
N PHE A 65 -1.22 -9.38 -9.05
CA PHE A 65 -0.97 -10.63 -8.32
C PHE A 65 -2.20 -11.11 -7.56
N VAL A 66 -2.87 -10.22 -6.83
CA VAL A 66 -4.12 -10.56 -6.13
C VAL A 66 -5.17 -11.09 -7.11
N LEU A 67 -5.35 -10.43 -8.27
CA LEU A 67 -6.31 -10.87 -9.29
C LEU A 67 -6.03 -12.27 -9.83
N ARG A 68 -4.76 -12.55 -10.16
CA ARG A 68 -4.37 -13.87 -10.69
C ARG A 68 -4.54 -14.97 -9.65
N LEU A 69 -4.34 -14.65 -8.39
CA LEU A 69 -4.39 -15.61 -7.29
C LEU A 69 -5.80 -15.72 -6.65
N ILE A 70 -6.74 -14.84 -6.98
CA ILE A 70 -8.00 -14.70 -6.22
C ILE A 70 -8.85 -15.98 -6.22
N PHE A 71 -8.76 -16.83 -7.25
CA PHE A 71 -9.48 -18.11 -7.33
C PHE A 71 -8.58 -19.33 -7.07
N ILE A 72 -7.35 -19.11 -6.64
CA ILE A 72 -6.38 -20.16 -6.40
C ILE A 72 -6.33 -20.45 -4.90
N GLU A 73 -6.69 -21.68 -4.52
CA GLU A 73 -6.68 -22.12 -3.12
C GLU A 73 -5.33 -22.75 -2.70
N GLN A 74 -4.57 -23.27 -3.69
CA GLN A 74 -3.30 -23.92 -3.43
C GLN A 74 -2.12 -22.93 -3.51
N PRO A 75 -1.04 -23.13 -2.73
CA PRO A 75 0.15 -22.28 -2.86
C PRO A 75 0.77 -22.40 -4.26
N ILE A 76 1.12 -21.27 -4.85
CA ILE A 76 1.80 -21.20 -6.15
C ILE A 76 3.30 -21.02 -5.92
N PRO A 77 4.19 -21.79 -6.59
CA PRO A 77 5.63 -21.65 -6.40
C PRO A 77 6.11 -20.22 -6.65
N GLN A 78 7.00 -19.71 -5.80
CA GLN A 78 7.51 -18.35 -5.92
C GLN A 78 8.14 -18.07 -7.29
N ALA A 79 8.83 -19.04 -7.88
CA ALA A 79 9.42 -18.92 -9.21
C ALA A 79 8.37 -18.71 -10.32
N VAL A 80 7.16 -19.26 -10.16
CA VAL A 80 6.06 -19.04 -11.10
C VAL A 80 5.53 -17.63 -10.95
N VAL A 81 5.33 -17.15 -9.71
CA VAL A 81 4.85 -15.78 -9.46
C VAL A 81 5.86 -14.76 -9.97
N SER A 82 7.16 -14.94 -9.71
CA SER A 82 8.20 -14.03 -10.19
C SER A 82 8.36 -14.04 -11.71
N SER A 83 8.04 -15.15 -12.39
CA SER A 83 8.06 -15.22 -13.86
C SER A 83 7.00 -14.33 -14.54
N TRP A 84 6.01 -13.83 -13.80
CA TRP A 84 4.95 -12.99 -14.33
C TRP A 84 5.38 -11.54 -14.59
N VAL A 85 6.52 -11.14 -14.06
CA VAL A 85 7.07 -9.80 -14.22
C VAL A 85 8.33 -9.82 -15.07
N LYS A 86 8.66 -8.68 -15.67
CA LYS A 86 9.90 -8.52 -16.45
C LYS A 86 11.06 -8.01 -15.59
N SER A 87 10.77 -7.21 -14.56
CA SER A 87 11.75 -6.62 -13.67
C SER A 87 11.63 -7.22 -12.26
N ILE A 88 12.77 -7.57 -11.67
CA ILE A 88 12.81 -8.06 -10.29
C ILE A 88 12.45 -6.97 -9.27
N SER A 89 12.69 -5.69 -9.60
CA SER A 89 12.30 -4.55 -8.75
C SER A 89 10.79 -4.52 -8.53
N ASP A 90 10.02 -4.67 -9.60
CA ASP A 90 8.56 -4.56 -9.57
C ASP A 90 7.94 -5.72 -8.81
N TYR A 91 8.54 -6.91 -8.91
CA TYR A 91 8.17 -8.05 -8.08
C TYR A 91 8.43 -7.76 -6.61
N ASN A 92 9.64 -7.30 -6.26
CA ASN A 92 10.02 -7.07 -4.87
C ASN A 92 9.15 -5.99 -4.21
N GLU A 93 8.83 -4.92 -4.93
CA GLU A 93 7.96 -3.84 -4.43
C GLU A 93 6.54 -4.35 -4.15
N ALA A 94 5.94 -5.06 -5.12
CA ALA A 94 4.62 -5.65 -4.94
C ALA A 94 4.63 -6.71 -3.83
N GLU A 95 5.70 -7.50 -3.74
CA GLU A 95 5.85 -8.52 -2.71
C GLU A 95 5.95 -7.94 -1.32
N ASP A 96 6.74 -6.87 -1.16
CA ASP A 96 6.91 -6.19 0.11
C ASP A 96 5.57 -5.67 0.62
N VAL A 97 4.84 -4.90 -0.18
CA VAL A 97 3.53 -4.34 0.20
C VAL A 97 2.53 -5.45 0.58
N LEU A 98 2.39 -6.48 -0.25
CA LEU A 98 1.45 -7.58 0.01
C LEU A 98 1.83 -8.39 1.26
N THR A 99 3.12 -8.52 1.56
CA THR A 99 3.62 -9.20 2.75
C THR A 99 3.41 -8.35 3.99
N ARG A 100 3.74 -7.05 3.96
CA ARG A 100 3.56 -6.13 5.09
C ARG A 100 2.09 -6.02 5.51
N LEU A 101 1.17 -5.98 4.54
CA LEU A 101 -0.26 -5.95 4.77
C LEU A 101 -0.88 -7.33 5.06
N GLN A 102 -0.09 -8.41 5.08
CA GLN A 102 -0.56 -9.78 5.33
C GLN A 102 -1.67 -10.22 4.36
N ILE A 103 -1.68 -9.67 3.14
CA ILE A 103 -2.64 -9.99 2.08
C ILE A 103 -2.30 -11.34 1.45
N TRP A 104 -1.01 -11.68 1.41
CA TRP A 104 -0.54 -13.00 1.05
C TRP A 104 0.50 -13.49 2.07
N LYS A 105 0.82 -14.78 2.01
CA LYS A 105 1.81 -15.40 2.88
C LYS A 105 2.69 -16.39 2.14
N LEU A 106 3.92 -16.52 2.63
CA LEU A 106 4.81 -17.60 2.27
C LEU A 106 4.34 -18.89 2.96
N THR A 107 4.15 -19.96 2.18
CA THR A 107 3.73 -21.27 2.68
C THR A 107 4.61 -22.35 2.06
N PRO A 108 5.17 -23.28 2.85
CA PRO A 108 5.94 -24.39 2.30
C PRO A 108 5.04 -25.31 1.47
N MET A 109 5.51 -25.67 0.29
CA MET A 109 4.82 -26.62 -0.59
C MET A 109 5.29 -28.05 -0.31
N GLN A 110 4.54 -29.05 -0.78
CA GLN A 110 4.92 -30.46 -0.67
C GLN A 110 6.27 -30.78 -1.35
N SER A 111 6.67 -29.97 -2.32
CA SER A 111 7.98 -30.05 -2.99
C SER A 111 9.14 -29.51 -2.15
N GLY A 112 8.89 -28.98 -0.95
CA GLY A 112 9.88 -28.30 -0.10
C GLY A 112 10.21 -26.87 -0.55
N LEU A 113 9.66 -26.42 -1.69
CA LEU A 113 9.88 -25.07 -2.20
C LEU A 113 8.91 -24.05 -1.59
N PRO A 114 9.31 -22.77 -1.50
CA PRO A 114 8.44 -21.68 -1.06
C PRO A 114 7.30 -21.43 -2.05
N GLY A 115 6.07 -21.46 -1.55
CA GLY A 115 4.87 -21.07 -2.28
C GLY A 115 4.25 -19.78 -1.75
N ARG A 116 3.53 -19.05 -2.59
CA ARG A 116 2.72 -17.87 -2.24
C ARG A 116 1.24 -18.26 -2.28
N VAL A 117 0.51 -17.89 -1.25
CA VAL A 117 -0.95 -18.07 -1.18
C VAL A 117 -1.58 -16.82 -0.57
N LEU A 118 -2.78 -16.44 -1.03
CA LEU A 118 -3.50 -15.31 -0.45
C LEU A 118 -3.96 -15.64 0.98
N ASN A 119 -4.15 -14.59 1.78
CA ASN A 119 -4.88 -14.68 3.02
C ASN A 119 -6.32 -15.10 2.72
N THR A 120 -6.77 -16.20 3.32
CA THR A 120 -8.07 -16.79 3.03
C THR A 120 -9.24 -15.87 3.42
N THR A 121 -9.09 -15.08 4.48
CA THR A 121 -10.10 -14.11 4.92
C THR A 121 -10.21 -12.99 3.90
N PHE A 122 -9.08 -12.37 3.54
CA PHE A 122 -9.02 -11.31 2.53
C PHE A 122 -9.56 -11.78 1.18
N GLN A 123 -9.13 -12.97 0.73
CA GLN A 123 -9.54 -13.58 -0.54
C GLN A 123 -11.06 -13.74 -0.62
N LYS A 124 -11.68 -14.36 0.39
CA LYS A 124 -13.14 -14.58 0.43
C LYS A 124 -13.91 -13.27 0.48
N SER A 125 -13.51 -12.36 1.37
CA SER A 125 -14.17 -11.05 1.50
C SER A 125 -14.05 -10.22 0.22
N LEU A 126 -12.90 -10.24 -0.46
CA LEU A 126 -12.72 -9.55 -1.73
C LEU A 126 -13.56 -10.18 -2.86
N GLN A 127 -13.63 -11.52 -2.93
CA GLN A 127 -14.52 -12.22 -3.86
C GLN A 127 -15.98 -11.81 -3.65
N THR A 128 -16.46 -11.80 -2.41
CA THR A 128 -17.83 -11.34 -2.07
C THR A 128 -18.06 -9.90 -2.51
N SER A 129 -17.09 -9.01 -2.28
CA SER A 129 -17.24 -7.61 -2.66
C SER A 129 -17.29 -7.39 -4.17
N TRP A 130 -16.65 -8.25 -4.96
CA TRP A 130 -16.56 -8.08 -6.41
C TRP A 130 -17.69 -8.79 -7.16
N LEU A 131 -18.00 -10.03 -6.76
CA LEU A 131 -18.98 -10.86 -7.45
C LEU A 131 -20.43 -10.53 -7.04
N GLY A 132 -20.61 -9.65 -6.05
CA GLY A 132 -21.90 -9.40 -5.42
C GLY A 132 -22.24 -10.54 -4.47
N GLY A 133 -22.35 -10.21 -3.17
CA GLY A 133 -22.68 -11.18 -2.12
C GLY A 133 -24.07 -11.79 -2.25
#